data_AF-C4Y2M3-F1
#
_entry.id   AF-C4Y2M3-F1
#
_cell.length_a   1.000
_cell.length_b   1.000
_cell.length_c   1.000
_cell.angle_alpha   90.00
_cell.angle_beta   90.00
_cell.angle_gamma   90.00
#
_symmetry.space_group_name_H-M   'P 1'
#
loop_
_entity.id
_entity.type
_entity.pdbx_description
1 polymer ?
#
loop_
_entity_poly.entity_id
_entity_poly.type
_entity_poly.pdbx_seq_one_letter_code
_entity_poly.pdbx_strand_id
1 'polypeptide(L)'
;MSSVRHDKALAMFFDKDFSPTEYVDALMSTLADPTDKYSGASLARISGRVSDLLSHLDYSTGEISKELANNMAQLQKSAQPVAGADESTRLEYYFNSLRNSVQTLEAEVKSVSSQLSAKGQKEAKNGNTENDNTTRHDGEDTDPVQTLISLNTVHSNIGRVLSVLQNLRRLFPGVDVSAIGVDEFSSALNVLHDTIRAQAREGDEDERAELEKTVAEMKSWTPMFSQFSQFGPLYSRFISRTEAEL
;
A
#
# COMPACT_ATOMS: atom_id res chain seq x y z
N MET A 1 -8.76 -22.99 12.02
CA MET A 1 -9.22 -23.21 10.64
C MET A 1 -8.12 -23.97 9.92
N SER A 2 -8.29 -25.27 9.69
CA SER A 2 -7.29 -26.07 8.97
C SER A 2 -7.23 -25.55 7.54
N SER A 3 -6.08 -25.00 7.15
CA SER A 3 -5.87 -24.53 5.80
C SER A 3 -6.06 -25.72 4.86
N VAL A 4 -7.02 -25.59 3.94
CA VAL A 4 -7.40 -26.52 2.87
C VAL A 4 -6.18 -27.05 2.09
N ARG A 5 -5.05 -26.33 2.15
CA ARG A 5 -3.74 -26.72 1.62
C ARG A 5 -2.99 -27.82 2.39
N HIS A 6 -3.40 -28.15 3.61
CA HIS A 6 -2.77 -29.19 4.44
C HIS A 6 -3.40 -30.56 4.24
N ASP A 7 -4.53 -30.64 3.54
CA ASP A 7 -5.07 -31.93 3.13
C ASP A 7 -4.26 -32.45 1.93
N LYS A 8 -3.51 -33.52 2.18
CA LYS A 8 -2.67 -34.18 1.18
C LYS A 8 -3.49 -34.68 -0.02
N ALA A 9 -4.75 -35.07 0.19
CA ALA A 9 -5.64 -35.48 -0.88
C ALA A 9 -6.06 -34.31 -1.77
N LEU A 10 -6.07 -33.10 -1.22
CA LEU A 10 -6.47 -31.91 -1.94
C LEU A 10 -5.29 -31.18 -2.60
N ALA A 11 -4.09 -31.33 -2.02
CA ALA A 11 -2.85 -30.75 -2.52
C ALA A 11 -2.56 -31.11 -3.99
N MET A 12 -2.94 -32.31 -4.43
CA MET A 12 -2.75 -32.75 -5.83
C MET A 12 -3.57 -31.93 -6.84
N PHE A 13 -4.74 -31.39 -6.45
CA PHE A 13 -5.55 -30.55 -7.34
C PHE A 13 -4.99 -29.13 -7.51
N PHE A 14 -3.99 -28.75 -6.71
CA PHE A 14 -3.26 -27.49 -6.85
C PHE A 14 -1.97 -27.63 -7.68
N ASP A 15 -1.63 -28.85 -8.11
CA ASP A 15 -0.52 -29.09 -9.01
C ASP A 15 -0.88 -28.64 -10.44
N LYS A 16 0.05 -27.96 -11.11
CA LYS A 16 -0.15 -27.45 -12.47
C LYS A 16 -0.15 -28.57 -13.50
N ASP A 17 0.52 -29.67 -13.19
CA ASP A 17 0.63 -30.82 -14.08
C ASP A 17 -0.44 -31.88 -13.78
N PHE A 18 -1.41 -31.58 -12.89
CA PHE A 18 -2.49 -32.50 -12.56
C PHE A 18 -3.44 -32.72 -13.75
N SER A 19 -3.57 -33.98 -14.17
CA SER A 19 -4.50 -34.42 -15.22
C SER A 19 -5.68 -35.20 -14.61
N PRO A 20 -6.90 -34.66 -14.61
CA PRO A 20 -8.07 -35.33 -14.05
C PRO A 20 -8.36 -36.68 -14.71
N THR A 21 -8.11 -36.80 -16.01
CA THR A 21 -8.34 -38.03 -16.78
C THR A 21 -7.37 -39.13 -16.35
N GLU A 22 -6.08 -38.80 -16.19
CA GLU A 22 -5.07 -39.76 -15.73
C GLU A 22 -5.31 -40.19 -14.28
N TYR A 23 -5.77 -39.27 -13.43
CA TYR A 23 -6.13 -39.57 -12.05
C TYR A 23 -7.29 -40.58 -11.97
N VAL A 24 -8.36 -40.37 -12.74
CA VAL A 24 -9.52 -41.29 -12.77
C VAL A 24 -9.12 -42.66 -13.33
N ASP A 25 -8.31 -42.69 -14.38
CA ASP A 25 -7.83 -43.95 -14.96
C ASP A 25 -6.94 -44.74 -13.97
N ALA A 26 -6.02 -44.06 -13.27
CA ALA A 26 -5.20 -44.66 -12.22
C ALA A 26 -6.04 -45.12 -11.02
N LEU A 27 -7.06 -44.34 -10.63
CA LEU A 27 -8.01 -44.71 -9.57
C LEU A 27 -8.79 -45.97 -9.95
N MET A 28 -9.37 -46.01 -11.15
CA MET A 28 -10.09 -47.19 -11.63
C MET A 28 -9.18 -48.40 -11.79
N SER A 29 -7.92 -48.22 -12.21
CA SER A 29 -6.92 -49.29 -12.28
C SER A 29 -6.48 -49.81 -10.91
N THR A 30 -6.53 -49.00 -9.85
CA THR A 30 -6.16 -49.39 -8.49
C THR A 30 -7.32 -50.01 -7.72
N LEU A 31 -8.56 -49.64 -8.05
CA LEU A 31 -9.76 -50.24 -7.47
C LEU A 31 -10.21 -51.53 -8.18
N ALA A 32 -9.82 -51.74 -9.43
CA ALA A 32 -10.14 -52.96 -10.16
C ALA A 32 -9.11 -54.07 -9.89
N ASP A 33 -9.53 -55.14 -9.21
CA ASP A 33 -8.70 -56.34 -9.01
C ASP A 33 -8.33 -56.97 -10.37
N PRO A 34 -7.05 -57.30 -10.63
CA PRO A 34 -6.59 -57.74 -11.95
C PRO A 34 -7.23 -59.07 -12.42
N THR A 35 -7.72 -59.89 -11.50
CA THR A 35 -8.30 -61.21 -11.78
C THR A 35 -9.82 -61.23 -11.91
N ASP A 36 -10.54 -60.20 -11.41
CA ASP A 36 -12.01 -60.23 -11.40
C ASP A 36 -12.65 -58.82 -11.47
N LYS A 37 -12.25 -58.08 -12.52
CA LYS A 37 -12.56 -56.66 -12.77
C LYS A 37 -14.06 -56.34 -12.86
N TYR A 38 -14.91 -57.35 -13.06
CA TYR A 38 -16.35 -57.17 -13.31
C TYR A 38 -17.26 -58.06 -12.44
N SER A 39 -16.73 -58.66 -11.36
CA SER A 39 -17.60 -59.37 -10.42
C SER A 39 -18.56 -58.39 -9.73
N GLY A 40 -19.79 -58.84 -9.43
CA GLY A 40 -20.79 -57.99 -8.76
C GLY A 40 -20.30 -57.46 -7.40
N ALA A 41 -19.40 -58.19 -6.72
CA ALA A 41 -18.79 -57.78 -5.47
C ALA A 41 -17.72 -56.69 -5.65
N SER A 42 -16.91 -56.74 -6.71
CA SER A 42 -15.92 -55.69 -7.01
C SER A 42 -16.61 -54.41 -7.47
N LEU A 43 -17.65 -54.51 -8.29
CA LEU A 43 -18.49 -53.36 -8.70
C LEU A 43 -19.17 -52.66 -7.51
N ALA A 44 -19.71 -53.43 -6.56
CA ALA A 44 -20.31 -52.86 -5.34
C ALA A 44 -19.28 -52.13 -4.47
N ARG A 45 -18.05 -52.67 -4.35
CA ARG A 45 -16.95 -52.00 -3.62
C ARG A 45 -16.46 -50.74 -4.34
N ILE A 46 -16.32 -50.78 -5.66
CA ILE A 46 -15.95 -49.63 -6.49
C ILE A 46 -17.01 -48.54 -6.33
N SER A 47 -18.29 -48.88 -6.48
CA SER A 47 -19.40 -47.95 -6.31
C SER A 47 -19.41 -47.29 -4.93
N GLY A 48 -19.20 -48.06 -3.87
CA GLY A 48 -19.09 -47.53 -2.50
C GLY A 48 -17.93 -46.56 -2.33
N ARG A 49 -16.73 -46.91 -2.82
CA ARG A 49 -15.54 -46.04 -2.73
C ARG A 49 -15.64 -44.79 -3.59
N VAL A 50 -16.24 -44.89 -4.78
CA VAL A 50 -16.49 -43.74 -5.66
C VAL A 50 -17.52 -42.81 -5.02
N SER A 51 -18.56 -43.34 -4.38
CA SER A 51 -19.55 -42.52 -3.66
C SER A 51 -18.96 -41.78 -2.46
N ASP A 52 -18.07 -42.44 -1.72
CA ASP A 52 -17.34 -41.85 -0.58
C ASP A 52 -16.36 -40.77 -1.06
N LEU A 53 -15.61 -41.06 -2.13
CA LEU A 53 -14.72 -40.10 -2.77
C LEU A 53 -15.50 -38.88 -3.31
N LEU A 54 -16.64 -39.11 -3.96
CA LEU A 54 -17.49 -38.03 -4.48
C LEU A 54 -17.98 -37.14 -3.33
N SER A 55 -18.39 -37.73 -2.21
CA SER A 55 -18.82 -36.97 -1.02
C SER A 55 -17.68 -36.11 -0.46
N HIS A 56 -16.46 -36.65 -0.42
CA HIS A 56 -15.27 -35.90 -0.03
C HIS A 56 -14.94 -34.77 -1.02
N LEU A 57 -15.03 -35.04 -2.32
CA LEU A 57 -14.73 -34.06 -3.37
C LEU A 57 -15.79 -32.94 -3.39
N ASP A 58 -17.05 -33.27 -3.18
CA ASP A 58 -18.15 -32.29 -3.04
C ASP A 58 -17.93 -31.40 -1.82
N TYR A 59 -17.56 -31.98 -0.67
CA TYR A 59 -17.20 -31.23 0.53
C TYR A 59 -16.02 -30.28 0.27
N SER A 60 -14.94 -30.80 -0.32
CA SER A 60 -13.76 -30.00 -0.62
C SER A 60 -14.04 -28.91 -1.65
N THR A 61 -14.88 -29.18 -2.66
CA THR A 61 -15.31 -28.17 -3.64
C THR A 61 -16.12 -27.07 -2.96
N GLY A 62 -16.99 -27.43 -2.01
CA GLY A 62 -17.73 -26.49 -1.19
C GLY A 62 -16.81 -25.60 -0.34
N GLU A 63 -15.83 -26.18 0.35
CA GLU A 63 -14.86 -25.43 1.15
C GLU A 63 -13.93 -24.56 0.30
N ILE A 64 -13.40 -25.07 -0.83
CA ILE A 64 -12.62 -24.26 -1.79
C ILE A 64 -13.45 -23.09 -2.32
N SER A 65 -14.71 -23.33 -2.69
CA SER A 65 -15.60 -22.28 -3.20
C SER A 65 -15.87 -21.21 -2.16
N LYS A 66 -16.03 -21.61 -0.89
CA LYS A 66 -16.20 -20.69 0.24
C LYS A 66 -14.92 -19.90 0.52
N GLU A 67 -13.76 -20.54 0.47
CA GLU A 67 -12.46 -19.88 0.61
C GLU A 67 -12.22 -18.89 -0.53
N LEU A 68 -12.55 -19.26 -1.77
CA LEU A 68 -12.47 -18.38 -2.93
C LEU A 68 -13.40 -17.18 -2.78
N ALA A 69 -14.65 -17.39 -2.37
CA ALA A 69 -15.60 -16.31 -2.11
C ALA A 69 -15.10 -15.36 -1.01
N ASN A 70 -14.54 -15.91 0.08
CA ASN A 70 -13.95 -15.12 1.15
C ASN A 70 -12.73 -14.32 0.67
N ASN A 71 -11.83 -14.93 -0.10
CA ASN A 71 -10.66 -14.27 -0.67
C ASN A 71 -11.07 -13.17 -1.66
N MET A 72 -12.11 -13.42 -2.47
CA MET A 72 -12.67 -12.43 -3.39
C MET A 72 -13.32 -11.28 -2.64
N ALA A 73 -14.06 -11.55 -1.56
CA ALA A 73 -14.63 -10.52 -0.69
C ALA A 73 -13.54 -9.71 0.04
N GLN A 74 -12.43 -10.34 0.45
CA GLN A 74 -11.26 -9.63 1.00
C GLN A 74 -10.60 -8.75 -0.06
N LEU A 75 -10.44 -9.25 -1.30
CA LEU A 75 -9.93 -8.47 -2.41
C LEU A 75 -10.84 -7.28 -2.71
N GLN A 76 -12.15 -7.50 -2.79
CA GLN A 76 -13.14 -6.44 -2.98
C GLN A 76 -13.10 -5.42 -1.84
N LYS A 77 -12.93 -5.85 -0.59
CA LYS A 77 -12.78 -4.95 0.56
C LYS A 77 -11.46 -4.17 0.55
N SER A 78 -10.41 -4.73 -0.02
CA SER A 78 -9.13 -4.03 -0.24
C SER A 78 -9.17 -3.07 -1.42
N ALA A 79 -9.99 -3.38 -2.42
CA ALA A 79 -10.24 -2.56 -3.60
C ALA A 79 -11.38 -1.55 -3.42
N GLN A 80 -12.18 -1.69 -2.36
CA GLN A 80 -13.25 -0.75 -2.07
C GLN A 80 -12.64 0.62 -1.73
N PRO A 81 -13.13 1.70 -2.35
CA PRO A 81 -12.70 3.04 -2.04
C PRO A 81 -13.04 3.35 -0.59
N VAL A 82 -12.09 3.95 0.13
CA VAL A 82 -12.32 4.40 1.50
C VAL A 82 -13.30 5.56 1.42
N ALA A 83 -14.46 5.44 2.07
CA ALA A 83 -15.43 6.53 2.14
C ALA A 83 -14.76 7.77 2.75
N GLY A 84 -14.62 8.83 1.95
CA GLY A 84 -13.99 10.09 2.36
C GLY A 84 -12.61 10.40 1.76
N ALA A 85 -12.06 9.56 0.88
CA ALA A 85 -10.86 9.90 0.10
C ALA A 85 -11.12 9.64 -1.40
N ASP A 86 -10.96 10.69 -2.21
CA ASP A 86 -10.95 10.65 -3.68
C ASP A 86 -10.31 9.35 -4.19
N GLU A 87 -11.10 8.57 -4.94
CA GLU A 87 -10.81 7.43 -5.84
C GLU A 87 -9.58 6.53 -5.56
N SER A 88 -9.01 6.58 -4.36
CA SER A 88 -7.78 5.88 -4.04
C SER A 88 -8.12 4.61 -3.30
N THR A 89 -7.79 3.49 -3.94
CA THR A 89 -7.96 2.18 -3.32
C THR A 89 -7.25 2.17 -1.96
N ARG A 90 -7.72 1.35 -1.03
CA ARG A 90 -7.12 1.27 0.32
C ARG A 90 -5.61 0.96 0.26
N LEU A 91 -5.19 0.28 -0.80
CA LEU A 91 -3.79 0.03 -1.14
C LEU A 91 -3.04 1.32 -1.51
N GLU A 92 -3.64 2.20 -2.32
CA GLU A 92 -3.10 3.53 -2.63
C GLU A 92 -3.02 4.40 -1.38
N TYR A 93 -3.97 4.31 -0.45
CA TYR A 93 -3.85 4.99 0.84
C TYR A 93 -2.61 4.52 1.61
N TYR A 94 -2.41 3.20 1.74
CA TYR A 94 -1.20 2.66 2.37
C TYR A 94 0.08 3.01 1.61
N PHE A 95 0.03 3.05 0.29
CA PHE A 95 1.15 3.43 -0.56
C PHE A 95 1.49 4.92 -0.43
N ASN A 96 0.47 5.79 -0.38
CA ASN A 96 0.62 7.23 -0.17
C ASN A 96 1.09 7.53 1.25
N SER A 97 0.58 6.82 2.25
CA SER A 97 1.07 6.90 3.62
C SER A 97 2.55 6.49 3.71
N LEU A 98 2.91 5.37 3.09
CA LEU A 98 4.30 4.91 3.03
C LEU A 98 5.20 5.90 2.27
N ARG A 99 4.72 6.43 1.14
CA ARG A 99 5.43 7.45 0.36
C ARG A 99 5.69 8.70 1.19
N ASN A 100 4.68 9.16 1.93
CA ASN A 100 4.81 10.30 2.83
C ASN A 100 5.81 9.99 3.95
N SER A 101 5.75 8.82 4.57
CA SER A 101 6.73 8.40 5.57
C SER A 101 8.16 8.33 5.01
N VAL A 102 8.35 7.86 3.78
CA VAL A 102 9.65 7.82 3.11
C VAL A 102 10.14 9.22 2.74
N GLN A 103 9.27 10.11 2.28
CA GLN A 103 9.62 11.51 2.01
C GLN A 103 9.99 12.28 3.29
N THR A 104 9.26 12.06 4.39
CA THR A 104 9.60 12.61 5.69
C THR A 104 10.97 12.09 6.15
N LEU A 105 11.21 10.78 6.02
CA LEU A 105 12.51 10.19 6.34
C LEU A 105 13.64 10.75 5.47
N GLU A 106 13.40 10.95 4.16
CA GLU A 106 14.38 11.56 3.26
C GLU A 106 14.69 13.01 3.67
N ALA A 107 13.67 13.78 4.03
CA ALA A 107 13.83 15.16 4.51
C ALA A 107 14.58 15.19 5.85
N GLU A 108 14.28 14.28 6.76
CA GLU A 108 14.99 14.11 8.04
C GLU A 108 16.45 13.72 7.81
N VAL A 109 16.74 12.78 6.91
CA VAL A 109 18.12 12.38 6.57
C VAL A 109 18.89 13.56 5.95
N LYS A 110 18.26 14.33 5.06
CA LYS A 110 18.88 15.55 4.50
C LYS A 110 19.11 16.61 5.56
N SER A 111 18.18 16.79 6.50
CA SER A 111 18.31 17.70 7.63
C SER A 111 19.46 17.28 8.56
N VAL A 112 19.53 16.00 8.94
CA VAL A 112 20.63 15.45 9.74
C VAL A 112 21.96 15.60 9.01
N SER A 113 22.01 15.30 7.71
CA SER A 113 23.23 15.46 6.90
C SER A 113 23.70 16.91 6.83
N SER A 114 22.78 17.87 6.72
CA SER A 114 23.12 19.30 6.68
C SER A 114 23.47 19.87 8.05
N GLN A 115 22.89 19.34 9.14
CA GLN A 115 23.32 19.66 10.50
C GLN A 115 24.72 19.09 10.82
N LEU A 116 25.04 17.89 10.31
CA LEU A 116 26.34 17.26 10.49
C LEU A 116 27.44 18.02 9.74
N SER A 117 27.18 18.44 8.50
CA SER A 117 28.13 19.26 7.73
C SER A 117 28.29 20.67 8.29
N ALA A 118 27.22 21.26 8.85
CA ALA A 118 27.28 22.57 9.52
C ALA A 118 28.04 22.53 10.85
N LYS A 119 27.99 21.41 11.61
CA LYS A 119 28.80 21.21 12.82
C LYS A 119 30.28 20.99 12.49
N GLY A 120 30.59 20.18 11.48
CA GLY A 120 31.97 19.97 11.01
C GLY A 120 32.67 21.24 10.50
N GLN A 121 31.92 22.21 9.95
CA GLN A 121 32.48 23.50 9.53
C GLN A 121 32.69 24.52 10.66
N LYS A 122 31.98 24.40 11.79
CA LYS A 122 32.18 25.29 12.94
C LYS A 122 33.42 24.94 13.77
N GLU A 123 33.85 23.68 13.75
CA GLU A 123 35.08 23.24 14.44
C GLU A 123 36.35 23.57 13.65
N ALA A 124 36.28 23.69 12.32
CA ALA A 124 37.44 24.01 11.47
C ALA A 124 37.78 25.52 11.38
N LYS A 125 36.91 26.42 11.86
CA LYS A 125 37.10 27.88 11.74
C LYS A 125 37.48 28.61 13.02
N ASN A 126 37.65 27.90 14.14
CA ASN A 126 38.05 28.52 15.42
C ASN A 126 39.33 27.92 16.00
N GLY A 127 40.28 27.55 15.13
CA GLY A 127 41.61 27.08 15.50
C GLY A 127 42.64 28.20 15.41
N ASN A 128 42.66 29.10 16.40
CA ASN A 128 43.86 29.85 16.81
C ASN A 128 43.55 30.62 18.10
N THR A 129 43.93 30.07 19.25
CA THR A 129 44.73 30.71 20.30
C THR A 129 44.80 29.77 21.51
N GLU A 130 46.01 29.68 22.05
CA GLU A 130 46.49 28.84 23.12
C GLU A 130 45.70 28.89 24.44
N ASN A 131 45.89 27.79 25.18
CA ASN A 131 46.01 27.68 26.63
C ASN A 131 44.75 27.67 27.53
N ASP A 132 44.67 26.52 28.21
CA ASP A 132 44.50 26.36 29.65
C ASP A 132 43.10 26.00 30.18
N ASN A 133 43.10 24.84 30.83
CA ASN A 133 42.19 24.31 31.85
C ASN A 133 40.67 24.57 31.73
N THR A 134 39.89 23.47 31.69
CA THR A 134 39.06 22.98 32.83
C THR A 134 37.87 22.16 32.29
N THR A 135 37.77 20.91 32.74
CA THR A 135 36.52 20.12 32.98
C THR A 135 35.49 19.92 31.87
N ARG A 136 35.40 18.69 31.35
CA ARG A 136 34.33 17.68 31.62
C ARG A 136 34.32 16.64 30.51
N HIS A 137 34.62 15.40 30.88
CA HIS A 137 34.68 14.25 30.00
C HIS A 137 33.31 13.56 30.03
N ASP A 138 32.49 13.82 29.02
CA ASP A 138 31.29 13.05 28.67
C ASP A 138 31.18 13.09 27.15
N GLY A 139 31.18 11.92 26.49
CA GLY A 139 30.97 11.82 25.05
C GLY A 139 31.68 10.63 24.43
N GLU A 140 30.92 9.57 24.14
CA GLU A 140 31.32 8.40 23.36
C GLU A 140 31.98 8.80 22.03
N ASP A 141 33.26 8.46 21.90
CA ASP A 141 33.96 8.34 20.63
C ASP A 141 33.25 7.31 19.74
N THR A 142 32.38 7.79 18.84
CA THR A 142 32.00 7.01 17.66
C THR A 142 32.96 7.36 16.54
N ASP A 143 33.96 6.48 16.37
CA ASP A 143 35.03 6.58 15.38
C ASP A 143 34.45 6.97 14.00
N PRO A 144 34.90 8.08 13.37
CA PRO A 144 34.39 8.55 12.08
C PRO A 144 34.47 7.48 10.97
N VAL A 145 35.35 6.49 11.13
CA VAL A 145 35.44 5.33 10.23
C VAL A 145 34.20 4.43 10.35
N GLN A 146 33.68 4.23 11.56
CA GLN A 146 32.46 3.45 11.82
C GLN A 146 31.24 4.11 11.15
N THR A 147 31.17 5.43 11.20
CA THR A 147 30.14 6.26 10.56
C THR A 147 30.24 6.20 9.03
N LEU A 148 31.46 6.12 8.49
CA LEU A 148 31.67 5.97 7.04
C LEU A 148 31.25 4.57 6.55
N ILE A 149 31.52 3.53 7.34
CA ILE A 149 31.11 2.15 7.06
C ILE A 149 29.58 2.02 7.10
N SER A 150 28.92 2.64 8.08
CA SER A 150 27.46 2.64 8.15
C SER A 150 26.84 3.42 6.99
N LEU A 151 27.42 4.55 6.58
CA LEU A 151 26.97 5.33 5.43
C LEU A 151 27.11 4.56 4.11
N ASN A 152 28.20 3.83 3.91
CA ASN A 152 28.39 2.99 2.74
C ASN A 152 27.39 1.81 2.70
N THR A 153 27.06 1.26 3.87
CA THR A 153 26.03 0.23 4.02
C THR A 153 24.65 0.79 3.67
N VAL A 154 24.32 2.00 4.12
CA VAL A 154 23.08 2.71 3.78
C VAL A 154 23.01 3.00 2.28
N HIS A 155 24.09 3.46 1.67
CA HIS A 155 24.16 3.72 0.23
C HIS A 155 23.92 2.43 -0.60
N SER A 156 24.55 1.32 -0.22
CA SER A 156 24.33 0.00 -0.84
C SER A 156 22.87 -0.45 -0.68
N ASN A 157 22.25 -0.24 0.48
CA ASN A 157 20.87 -0.63 0.73
C ASN A 157 19.88 0.23 -0.07
N ILE A 158 20.11 1.54 -0.19
CA ILE A 158 19.31 2.43 -1.04
C ILE A 158 19.43 2.02 -2.51
N GLY A 159 20.64 1.67 -2.98
CA GLY A 159 20.85 1.15 -4.32
C GLY A 159 20.05 -0.14 -4.60
N ARG A 160 19.99 -1.04 -3.62
CA ARG A 160 19.16 -2.26 -3.71
C ARG A 160 17.68 -1.94 -3.77
N VAL A 161 17.18 -1.03 -2.93
CA VAL A 161 15.76 -0.61 -2.94
C VAL A 161 15.39 0.06 -4.27
N LEU A 162 16.26 0.92 -4.79
CA LEU A 162 16.07 1.56 -6.10
C LEU A 162 15.98 0.51 -7.22
N SER A 163 16.82 -0.52 -7.19
CA SER A 163 16.77 -1.61 -8.17
C SER A 163 15.47 -2.41 -8.09
N VAL A 164 14.94 -2.65 -6.89
CA VAL A 164 13.65 -3.32 -6.67
C VAL A 164 12.50 -2.45 -7.19
N LEU A 165 12.53 -1.14 -6.95
CA LEU A 165 11.51 -0.19 -7.47
C LEU A 165 11.56 -0.07 -9.00
N GLN A 166 12.75 -0.07 -9.60
CA GLN A 166 12.91 -0.08 -11.05
C GLN A 166 12.41 -1.39 -11.67
N ASN A 167 12.63 -2.52 -10.99
CA ASN A 167 12.08 -3.80 -11.42
C ASN A 167 10.55 -3.86 -11.26
N LEU A 168 10.01 -3.27 -10.18
CA LEU A 168 8.56 -3.10 -10.02
C LEU A 168 7.96 -2.24 -11.14
N ARG A 169 8.60 -1.12 -11.47
CA ARG A 169 8.18 -0.24 -12.58
C ARG A 169 8.21 -0.95 -13.93
N ARG A 170 9.13 -1.89 -14.14
CA ARG A 170 9.17 -2.73 -15.35
C ARG A 170 8.09 -3.81 -15.37
N LEU A 171 7.63 -4.27 -14.20
CA LEU A 171 6.56 -5.26 -14.04
C LEU A 171 5.14 -4.65 -14.16
N PHE A 172 5.01 -3.32 -14.02
CA PHE A 172 3.75 -2.59 -14.18
C PHE A 172 3.85 -1.51 -15.27
N PRO A 173 3.83 -1.87 -16.57
CA PRO A 173 3.71 -0.90 -17.66
C PRO A 173 2.24 -0.48 -17.76
N GLY A 174 1.84 0.59 -17.07
CA GLY A 174 0.47 1.11 -17.17
C GLY A 174 0.05 2.16 -16.15
N VAL A 175 0.83 2.44 -15.11
CA VAL A 175 0.54 3.58 -14.21
C VAL A 175 1.27 4.81 -14.74
N ASP A 176 0.68 5.44 -15.76
CA ASP A 176 1.07 6.79 -16.16
C ASP A 176 0.58 7.77 -15.09
N VAL A 177 1.52 8.30 -14.31
CA VAL A 177 1.31 9.51 -13.49
C VAL A 177 1.35 10.72 -14.43
N SER A 178 0.41 10.79 -15.38
CA SER A 178 0.31 11.90 -16.33
C SER A 178 -0.82 12.85 -15.91
N ALA A 179 -0.41 13.98 -15.35
CA ALA A 179 -1.11 15.27 -15.32
C ALA A 179 -2.60 15.25 -14.92
N ILE A 180 -2.89 15.59 -13.65
CA ILE A 180 -4.22 16.06 -13.23
C ILE A 180 -4.59 17.24 -14.14
N GLY A 181 -5.68 17.08 -14.88
CA GLY A 181 -6.17 18.09 -15.80
C GLY A 181 -6.77 19.28 -15.05
N VAL A 182 -6.79 20.44 -15.71
CA VAL A 182 -7.45 21.66 -15.18
C VAL A 182 -8.94 21.40 -14.88
N ASP A 183 -9.58 20.53 -15.65
CA ASP A 183 -10.99 20.15 -15.48
C ASP A 183 -11.21 19.28 -14.23
N GLU A 184 -10.27 18.40 -13.91
CA GLU A 184 -10.33 17.55 -12.71
C GLU A 184 -10.09 18.38 -11.45
N PHE A 185 -9.14 19.32 -11.49
CA PHE A 185 -8.93 20.29 -10.41
C PHE A 185 -10.16 21.20 -10.22
N SER A 186 -10.78 21.66 -11.31
CA SER A 186 -12.02 22.44 -11.22
C SER A 186 -13.19 21.62 -10.66
N SER A 187 -13.29 20.33 -11.02
CA SER A 187 -14.32 19.43 -10.48
C SER A 187 -14.15 19.24 -8.98
N ALA A 188 -12.93 18.96 -8.51
CA ALA A 188 -12.62 18.79 -7.10
C ALA A 188 -12.90 20.07 -6.28
N LEU A 189 -12.57 21.25 -6.81
CA LEU A 189 -12.92 22.53 -6.17
C LEU A 189 -14.43 22.77 -6.10
N ASN A 190 -15.20 22.34 -7.10
CA ASN A 190 -16.66 22.45 -7.05
C ASN A 190 -17.27 21.50 -6.02
N VAL A 191 -16.78 20.25 -5.94
CA VAL A 191 -17.23 19.29 -4.91
C VAL A 191 -16.89 19.80 -3.51
N LEU A 192 -15.70 20.37 -3.32
CA LEU A 192 -15.30 20.99 -2.06
C LEU A 192 -16.18 22.19 -1.72
N HIS A 193 -16.50 23.04 -2.71
CA HIS A 193 -17.40 24.18 -2.52
C HIS A 193 -18.79 23.71 -2.07
N ASP A 194 -19.34 22.69 -2.73
CA ASP A 194 -20.66 22.15 -2.39
C ASP A 194 -20.66 21.47 -1.01
N THR A 195 -19.54 20.87 -0.61
CA THR A 195 -19.36 20.28 0.73
C THR A 195 -19.30 21.36 1.81
N ILE A 196 -18.50 22.43 1.62
CA ILE A 196 -18.42 23.57 2.53
C ILE A 196 -19.80 24.25 2.63
N ARG A 197 -20.52 24.38 1.51
CA ARG A 197 -21.87 24.94 1.50
C ARG A 197 -22.89 24.08 2.25
N ALA A 198 -22.80 22.76 2.11
CA ALA A 198 -23.65 21.83 2.86
C ALA A 198 -23.36 21.93 4.36
N GLN A 199 -22.09 21.94 4.76
CA GLN A 199 -21.68 22.09 6.16
C GLN A 199 -22.06 23.46 6.74
N ALA A 200 -21.97 24.54 5.96
CA ALA A 200 -22.42 25.86 6.40
C ALA A 200 -23.95 25.91 6.63
N ARG A 201 -24.74 25.09 5.92
CA ARG A 201 -26.21 25.02 6.05
C ARG A 201 -26.69 24.08 7.15
N GLU A 202 -25.97 22.98 7.39
CA GLU A 202 -26.40 21.92 8.29
C GLU A 202 -25.66 21.90 9.64
N GLY A 203 -24.54 22.63 9.77
CA GLY A 203 -23.69 22.61 10.96
C GLY A 203 -24.11 23.54 12.09
N ASP A 204 -23.73 23.17 13.31
CA ASP A 204 -23.92 23.95 14.55
C ASP A 204 -23.05 25.24 14.56
N GLU A 205 -23.34 26.19 15.45
CA GLU A 205 -22.58 27.47 15.55
C GLU A 205 -21.07 27.26 15.74
N ASP A 206 -20.66 26.21 16.48
CA ASP A 206 -19.25 25.86 16.68
C ASP A 206 -18.60 25.30 15.40
N GLU A 207 -19.32 24.48 14.64
CA GLU A 207 -18.85 23.92 13.36
C GLU A 207 -18.72 25.02 12.29
N ARG A 208 -19.61 26.03 12.34
CA ARG A 208 -19.52 27.22 11.49
C ARG A 208 -18.29 28.07 11.80
N ALA A 209 -17.95 28.24 13.08
CA ALA A 209 -16.74 28.97 13.48
C ALA A 209 -15.45 28.24 13.06
N GLU A 210 -15.43 26.91 13.11
CA GLU A 210 -14.32 26.11 12.57
C GLU A 210 -14.25 26.16 11.04
N LEU A 211 -15.40 26.22 10.36
CA LEU A 211 -15.50 26.36 8.92
C LEU A 211 -14.98 27.73 8.44
N GLU A 212 -15.31 28.81 9.12
CA GLU A 212 -14.75 30.14 8.85
C GLU A 212 -13.23 30.18 9.02
N LYS A 213 -12.70 29.50 10.04
CA LYS A 213 -11.27 29.38 10.27
C LYS A 213 -10.58 28.59 9.16
N THR A 214 -11.14 27.45 8.76
CA THR A 214 -10.58 26.62 7.67
C THR A 214 -10.64 27.36 6.33
N VAL A 215 -11.68 28.13 6.06
CA VAL A 215 -11.77 28.98 4.85
C VAL A 215 -10.75 30.12 4.89
N ALA A 216 -10.49 30.72 6.05
CA ALA A 216 -9.42 31.70 6.24
C ALA A 216 -8.02 31.09 6.02
N GLU A 217 -7.80 29.85 6.47
CA GLU A 217 -6.57 29.10 6.19
C GLU A 217 -6.44 28.77 4.69
N MET A 218 -7.52 28.38 4.02
CA MET A 218 -7.54 28.15 2.57
C MET A 218 -7.25 29.44 1.78
N LYS A 219 -7.74 30.60 2.24
CA LYS A 219 -7.39 31.91 1.68
C LYS A 219 -5.90 32.18 1.78
N SER A 220 -5.27 31.80 2.90
CA SER A 220 -3.83 31.95 3.10
C SER A 220 -2.98 31.17 2.09
N TRP A 221 -3.55 30.14 1.44
CA TRP A 221 -2.90 29.35 0.40
C TRP A 221 -3.01 29.96 -1.00
N THR A 222 -3.79 31.02 -1.19
CA THR A 222 -3.91 31.73 -2.49
C THR A 222 -2.57 32.14 -3.11
N PRO A 223 -1.57 32.66 -2.35
CA PRO A 223 -0.25 32.97 -2.90
C PRO A 223 0.50 31.75 -3.44
N MET A 224 0.23 30.56 -2.90
CA MET A 224 0.81 29.30 -3.35
C MET A 224 0.30 28.90 -4.75
N PHE A 225 -0.97 29.23 -5.04
CA PHE A 225 -1.58 28.95 -6.35
C PHE A 225 -1.30 30.05 -7.39
N SER A 226 -0.83 31.23 -6.97
CA SER A 226 -0.56 32.38 -7.87
C SER A 226 0.53 32.11 -8.92
N GLN A 227 1.46 31.19 -8.65
CA GLN A 227 2.53 30.83 -9.58
C GLN A 227 2.04 29.93 -10.72
N PHE A 228 0.85 29.35 -10.60
CA PHE A 228 0.26 28.48 -11.59
C PHE A 228 -0.75 29.25 -12.44
N SER A 229 -0.36 29.59 -13.67
CA SER A 229 -1.16 30.45 -14.57
C SER A 229 -2.57 29.90 -14.87
N GLN A 230 -2.77 28.58 -14.82
CA GLN A 230 -4.05 27.93 -15.09
C GLN A 230 -4.85 27.60 -13.81
N PHE A 231 -4.16 27.24 -12.72
CA PHE A 231 -4.79 26.80 -11.46
C PHE A 231 -5.04 27.96 -10.48
N GLY A 232 -4.20 29.00 -10.51
CA GLY A 232 -4.32 30.19 -9.67
C GLY A 232 -5.63 30.94 -9.86
N PRO A 233 -6.05 31.27 -11.10
CA PRO A 233 -7.33 31.94 -11.35
C PRO A 233 -8.54 31.11 -10.92
N LEU A 234 -8.47 29.77 -11.05
CA LEU A 234 -9.54 28.85 -10.64
C LEU A 234 -9.67 28.79 -9.12
N TYR A 235 -8.55 28.64 -8.41
CA TYR A 235 -8.52 28.64 -6.95
C TYR A 235 -8.96 29.99 -6.37
N SER A 236 -8.50 31.11 -6.95
CA SER A 236 -8.94 32.44 -6.52
C SER A 236 -10.44 32.65 -6.71
N ARG A 237 -11.03 32.15 -7.81
CA ARG A 237 -12.49 32.20 -8.03
C ARG A 237 -13.23 31.33 -7.03
N PHE A 238 -12.71 30.15 -6.72
CA PHE A 238 -13.26 29.28 -5.68
C PHE A 238 -13.28 29.99 -4.32
N ILE A 239 -12.15 30.55 -3.86
CA ILE A 239 -12.08 31.27 -2.58
C ILE A 239 -13.05 32.46 -2.54
N SER A 240 -13.11 33.28 -3.60
CA SER A 240 -14.06 34.41 -3.65
C SER A 240 -15.52 33.95 -3.65
N ARG A 241 -15.82 32.77 -4.20
CA ARG A 241 -17.17 32.21 -4.20
C ARG A 241 -17.55 31.65 -2.83
N THR A 242 -16.62 30.96 -2.17
CA THR A 242 -16.80 30.42 -0.82
C THR A 242 -16.95 31.55 0.21
N GLU A 243 -16.19 32.65 0.09
CA GLU A 243 -16.32 33.84 0.95
C GLU A 243 -17.61 34.62 0.75
N ALA A 244 -18.24 34.54 -0.42
CA ALA A 244 -19.50 35.23 -0.70
C ALA A 244 -20.74 34.45 -0.21
N GLU A 245 -20.59 33.16 0.10
CA GLU A 245 -21.68 32.27 0.49
C GLU A 245 -21.65 31.86 1.99
N LEU A 246 -20.57 32.18 2.71
CA LEU A 246 -20.46 32.14 4.19
C LEU A 246 -20.87 33.50 4.79
#